data_AF-A0A9D8G469-F1
#
_entry.id   AF-A0A9D8G469-F1
#
_cell.length_a   1.000
_cell.length_b   1.000
_cell.length_c   1.000
_cell.angle_alpha   90.00
_cell.angle_beta   90.00
_cell.angle_gamma   90.00
#
_symmetry.space_group_name_H-M   'P 1'
#
loop_
_entity.id
_entity.type
_entity.pdbx_description
1 polymer ?
#
loop_
_entity_poly.entity_id
_entity_poly.type
_entity_poly.pdbx_seq_one_letter_code
_entity_poly.pdbx_strand_id
1 'polypeptide(L)'
;MRRIISSSALVLGLVFSGIAVAQIADLRFPDVQPGAYFASAVDRLSRKGIIKGYDDGRFAPYDYVTRGQVAVMIDRYDQSTIQKLRQQVEQMREQLGLGRCGDSTVQVGEE
;
A
#
# COMPACT_ATOMS: atom_id res chain seq x y z
N MET A 1 -10.83 4.29 59.81
CA MET A 1 -10.00 3.06 59.63
C MET A 1 -9.28 3.17 58.29
N ARG A 2 -7.97 3.44 58.33
CA ARG A 2 -7.07 3.58 57.16
C ARG A 2 -6.82 2.18 56.59
N ARG A 3 -7.26 1.89 55.36
CA ARG A 3 -7.00 0.60 54.70
C ARG A 3 -5.88 0.77 53.67
N ILE A 4 -4.95 -0.16 53.74
CA ILE A 4 -3.55 -0.06 53.33
C ILE A 4 -3.42 -0.50 51.86
N ILE A 5 -3.97 0.27 50.93
CA ILE A 5 -3.89 0.00 49.48
C ILE A 5 -2.76 0.82 48.86
N SER A 6 -1.55 0.74 49.41
CA SER A 6 -0.41 1.53 48.97
C SER A 6 0.89 0.71 49.06
N SER A 7 1.20 -0.08 48.02
CA SER A 7 2.60 -0.44 47.65
C SER A 7 2.71 -1.36 46.42
N SER A 8 1.67 -2.10 46.04
CA SER A 8 1.78 -3.10 44.95
C SER A 8 1.53 -2.60 43.53
N ALA A 9 1.06 -1.36 43.35
CA ALA A 9 0.76 -0.79 42.02
C ALA A 9 1.97 -0.11 41.34
N LEU A 10 3.02 0.24 42.08
CA LEU A 10 4.16 1.00 41.56
C LEU A 10 5.23 0.12 40.89
N VAL A 11 5.31 -1.16 41.27
CA VAL A 11 6.29 -2.11 40.70
C VAL A 11 5.89 -2.56 39.29
N LEU A 12 4.59 -2.65 38.99
CA LEU A 12 4.09 -3.05 37.67
C LEU A 12 4.28 -1.96 36.58
N GLY A 13 4.38 -0.69 36.98
CA GLY A 13 4.65 0.42 36.05
C GLY A 13 6.12 0.54 35.65
N LEU A 14 7.05 0.18 36.53
CA LEU A 14 8.49 0.27 36.27
C LEU A 14 9.00 -0.77 35.25
N VAL A 15 8.33 -1.91 35.12
CA VAL A 15 8.74 -2.96 34.16
C VAL A 15 8.36 -2.62 32.72
N PHE A 16 7.38 -1.72 32.51
CA PHE A 16 6.87 -1.40 31.17
C PHE A 16 7.71 -0.34 30.43
N SER A 17 8.61 0.36 31.12
CA SER A 17 9.39 1.48 30.55
C SER A 17 10.62 1.08 29.73
N GLY A 18 10.91 -0.23 29.60
CA GLY A 18 12.22 -0.71 29.11
C GLY A 18 12.23 -1.50 27.79
N ILE A 19 11.08 -1.80 27.18
CA ILE A 19 11.08 -2.60 25.94
C ILE A 19 11.24 -1.66 24.74
N ALA A 20 12.50 -1.48 24.32
CA ALA A 20 12.78 -0.98 22.98
C ALA A 20 12.33 -2.04 21.97
N VAL A 21 11.14 -1.87 21.39
CA VAL A 21 10.71 -2.65 20.23
C VAL A 21 11.59 -2.21 19.06
N ALA A 22 12.58 -3.02 18.72
CA ALA A 22 13.31 -2.86 17.47
C ALA A 22 12.30 -3.01 16.32
N GLN A 23 12.12 -1.93 15.54
CA GLN A 23 11.32 -1.95 14.33
C GLN A 23 12.04 -2.87 13.32
N ILE A 24 11.64 -4.14 13.26
CA ILE A 24 12.05 -5.00 12.16
C ILE A 24 11.38 -4.41 10.93
N ALA A 25 12.18 -3.90 10.00
CA ALA A 25 11.68 -3.55 8.68
C ALA A 25 11.19 -4.86 8.05
N ASP A 26 9.87 -5.07 8.06
CA ASP A 26 9.24 -6.24 7.47
C ASP A 26 9.34 -6.11 5.95
N LEU A 27 10.48 -6.52 5.41
CA LEU A 27 10.72 -6.55 3.99
C LEU A 27 9.94 -7.72 3.41
N ARG A 28 9.06 -7.40 2.46
CA ARG A 28 8.17 -8.39 1.84
C ARG A 28 8.90 -9.53 1.12
N PHE A 29 10.17 -9.34 0.77
CA PHE A 29 10.97 -10.31 0.03
C PHE A 29 12.18 -10.73 0.89
N PRO A 30 12.42 -12.05 1.06
CA PRO A 30 13.48 -12.56 1.94
C PRO A 30 14.89 -12.35 1.39
N ASP A 31 15.03 -12.10 0.09
CA ASP A 31 16.29 -11.89 -0.62
C ASP A 31 16.68 -10.41 -0.75
N VAL A 32 15.89 -9.50 -0.16
CA VAL A 32 16.21 -8.07 -0.10
C VAL A 32 16.80 -7.76 1.26
N GLN A 33 18.10 -7.44 1.30
CA GLN A 33 18.78 -7.11 2.55
C GLN A 33 18.39 -5.69 3.04
N PRO A 34 18.10 -5.53 4.35
CA PRO A 34 17.94 -4.21 4.95
C PRO A 34 19.19 -3.37 4.73
N GLY A 35 19.03 -2.19 4.13
CA GLY A 35 20.14 -1.27 3.83
C GLY A 35 20.71 -1.38 2.40
N ALA A 36 20.29 -2.35 1.58
CA ALA A 36 20.60 -2.31 0.16
C ALA A 36 20.01 -1.05 -0.48
N TYR A 37 20.72 -0.42 -1.41
CA TYR A 37 20.30 0.86 -2.02
C TYR A 37 18.91 0.78 -2.67
N PHE A 38 18.53 -0.39 -3.18
CA PHE A 38 17.22 -0.65 -3.80
C PHE A 38 16.14 -1.09 -2.81
N ALA A 39 16.50 -1.50 -1.58
CA ALA A 39 15.54 -2.08 -0.63
C ALA A 39 14.36 -1.15 -0.37
N SER A 40 14.63 0.14 -0.14
CA SER A 40 13.58 1.13 0.10
C SER A 40 12.65 1.33 -1.11
N ALA A 41 13.19 1.24 -2.33
CA ALA A 41 12.40 1.39 -3.54
C ALA A 41 11.52 0.17 -3.79
N VAL A 42 12.10 -1.03 -3.68
CA VAL A 42 11.40 -2.31 -3.83
C VAL A 42 10.26 -2.41 -2.82
N ASP A 43 10.52 -2.07 -1.57
CA ASP A 43 9.53 -2.09 -0.49
C ASP A 43 8.36 -1.12 -0.76
N ARG A 44 8.65 0.14 -1.16
CA ARG A 44 7.60 1.09 -1.56
C ARG A 44 6.77 0.61 -2.75
N LEU A 45 7.42 0.07 -3.78
CA LEU A 45 6.73 -0.39 -5.00
C LEU A 45 5.94 -1.68 -4.76
N SER A 46 6.42 -2.55 -3.88
CA SER A 46 5.74 -3.78 -3.46
C SER A 46 4.48 -3.46 -2.65
N ARG A 47 4.54 -2.51 -1.71
CA ARG A 47 3.35 -2.01 -0.99
C ARG A 47 2.30 -1.40 -1.91
N LYS A 48 2.71 -0.78 -3.02
CA LYS A 48 1.82 -0.27 -4.05
C LYS A 48 1.26 -1.37 -4.98
N GLY A 49 1.68 -2.62 -4.82
CA GLY A 49 1.26 -3.74 -5.66
C GLY A 49 1.84 -3.73 -7.08
N ILE A 50 2.81 -2.86 -7.35
CA ILE A 50 3.44 -2.71 -8.67
C ILE A 50 4.39 -3.89 -8.91
N ILE A 51 5.24 -4.16 -7.91
CA ILE A 51 6.17 -5.29 -7.88
C ILE A 51 5.54 -6.39 -7.02
N LYS A 52 5.43 -7.60 -7.58
CA LYS A 52 4.88 -8.78 -6.87
C LYS A 52 5.94 -9.80 -6.47
N GLY A 53 7.12 -9.75 -7.10
CA GLY A 53 8.13 -10.81 -7.00
C GLY A 53 7.76 -12.02 -7.85
N TYR A 54 8.50 -13.10 -7.64
CA TYR A 54 8.27 -14.42 -8.23
C TYR A 54 7.29 -15.23 -7.38
N ASP A 55 6.79 -16.34 -7.94
CA ASP A 55 5.86 -17.23 -7.25
C ASP A 55 6.48 -17.93 -6.03
N ASP A 56 7.82 -18.01 -5.98
CA ASP A 56 8.58 -18.51 -4.84
C ASP A 56 8.73 -17.48 -3.70
N GLY A 57 8.18 -16.27 -3.88
CA GLY A 57 8.21 -15.19 -2.90
C GLY A 57 9.50 -14.36 -2.91
N ARG A 58 10.42 -14.57 -3.85
CA ARG A 58 11.65 -13.76 -3.99
C ARG A 58 11.45 -12.55 -4.91
N PHE A 59 12.32 -11.55 -4.78
CA PHE A 59 12.42 -10.43 -5.71
C PHE A 59 13.39 -10.70 -6.86
N ALA A 60 14.48 -11.44 -6.58
CA ALA A 60 15.66 -11.70 -7.41
C ALA A 60 16.28 -10.43 -8.03
N PRO A 61 16.94 -9.57 -7.21
CA PRO A 61 17.43 -8.26 -7.65
C PRO A 61 18.53 -8.32 -8.74
N TYR A 62 19.17 -9.47 -8.92
CA TYR A 62 20.27 -9.66 -9.87
C TYR A 62 19.85 -10.43 -11.13
N ASP A 63 18.59 -10.85 -11.23
CA ASP A 63 18.09 -11.54 -12.41
C ASP A 63 17.82 -10.56 -13.55
N TYR A 64 17.95 -11.04 -14.79
CA TYR A 64 17.60 -10.25 -15.96
C TYR A 64 16.10 -10.01 -16.03
N VAL A 65 15.72 -8.75 -16.21
CA VAL A 65 14.31 -8.36 -16.41
C VAL A 65 13.96 -8.40 -17.90
N THR A 66 12.83 -9.03 -18.23
CA THR A 66 12.29 -9.04 -19.59
C THR A 66 11.55 -7.74 -19.92
N ARG A 67 11.49 -7.37 -21.20
CA ARG A 67 10.72 -6.19 -21.67
C ARG A 67 9.25 -6.27 -21.27
N GLY A 68 8.67 -7.47 -21.27
CA GLY A 68 7.29 -7.70 -20.86
C GLY A 68 7.06 -7.43 -19.37
N GLN A 69 7.98 -7.87 -18.51
CA GLN A 69 7.91 -7.57 -17.08
C GLN A 69 8.00 -6.06 -16.81
N VAL A 70 8.90 -5.35 -17.50
CA VAL A 70 9.00 -3.88 -17.39
C VAL A 70 7.71 -3.20 -17.84
N ALA A 71 7.14 -3.59 -18.98
CA ALA A 71 5.88 -3.03 -19.49
C ALA A 71 4.74 -3.18 -18.47
N VAL A 72 4.63 -4.35 -17.84
CA VAL A 72 3.63 -4.62 -16.80
C VAL A 72 3.87 -3.77 -15.54
N MET A 73 5.12 -3.54 -15.14
CA MET A 73 5.43 -2.65 -14.02
C MET A 73 5.01 -1.20 -14.31
N ILE A 74 5.23 -0.72 -15.55
CA ILE A 74 4.85 0.63 -15.99
C ILE A 74 3.32 0.77 -16.01
N ASP A 75 2.61 -0.20 -16.60
CA ASP A 75 1.14 -0.19 -16.64
C ASP A 75 0.52 -0.11 -15.24
N ARG A 76 1.02 -0.91 -14.29
CA ARG A 76 0.57 -0.85 -12.88
C ARG A 76 0.88 0.47 -12.21
N TYR A 77 2.04 1.05 -12.50
CA TYR A 77 2.41 2.36 -11.95
C TYR A 77 1.42 3.44 -12.41
N ASP A 78 1.10 3.46 -13.70
CA ASP A 78 0.20 4.44 -14.32
C ASP A 78 -1.23 4.32 -13.78
N GLN A 79 -1.76 3.10 -13.68
CA GLN A 79 -3.10 2.86 -13.12
C GLN A 79 -3.26 3.44 -11.70
N SER A 80 -2.23 3.35 -10.84
CA SER A 80 -2.33 3.89 -9.47
C SER A 80 -2.57 5.41 -9.42
N THR A 81 -2.16 6.13 -10.47
CA THR A 81 -2.33 7.58 -10.59
C THR A 81 -3.62 7.91 -11.33
N ILE A 82 -3.84 7.25 -12.47
CA ILE A 82 -4.99 7.50 -13.34
C ILE A 82 -6.33 7.17 -12.65
N GLN A 83 -6.39 6.13 -11.81
CA GLN A 83 -7.66 5.74 -11.18
C GLN A 83 -8.25 6.84 -10.28
N LYS A 84 -7.39 7.56 -9.54
CA LYS A 84 -7.82 8.67 -8.69
C LYS A 84 -8.41 9.81 -9.52
N LEU A 85 -7.72 10.15 -10.61
CA LEU A 85 -8.19 11.19 -11.53
C LEU A 85 -9.51 10.79 -12.19
N ARG A 86 -9.64 9.53 -12.63
CA ARG A 86 -10.88 9.00 -13.20
C ARG A 86 -12.04 9.10 -12.22
N GLN A 87 -11.81 8.74 -10.95
CA GLN A 87 -12.82 8.88 -9.90
C GLN A 87 -13.24 10.34 -9.71
N GLN A 88 -12.29 11.28 -9.69
CA GLN A 88 -12.59 12.70 -9.55
C GLN A 88 -13.41 13.25 -10.74
N VAL A 89 -13.05 12.86 -11.97
CA VAL A 89 -13.81 13.24 -13.17
C VAL A 89 -15.21 12.67 -13.12
N GLU A 90 -15.38 11.43 -12.68
CA GLU A 90 -16.71 10.80 -12.58
C GLU A 90 -17.57 11.45 -11.48
N GLN A 91 -16.98 11.77 -10.32
CA GLN A 91 -17.67 12.51 -9.27
C GLN A 91 -18.12 13.90 -9.74
N MET A 92 -17.24 14.61 -10.45
CA MET A 92 -17.57 15.92 -11.01
C MET A 92 -18.66 15.82 -12.07
N ARG A 93 -18.62 14.77 -12.88
CA ARG A 93 -19.63 14.46 -13.88
C ARG A 93 -21.01 14.22 -13.27
N GLU A 94 -21.08 13.42 -12.21
CA GLU A 94 -22.33 13.16 -11.46
C GLU A 94 -22.89 14.45 -10.85
N GLN A 95 -22.05 15.28 -10.22
CA GLN A 95 -22.45 16.57 -9.66
C GLN A 95 -23.03 17.53 -10.70
N LEU A 96 -22.53 17.47 -11.92
CA LEU A 96 -22.97 18.29 -13.04
C LEU A 96 -24.11 17.65 -13.84
N GLY A 97 -24.57 16.44 -13.46
CA GLY A 97 -25.65 15.73 -14.15
C GLY A 97 -25.31 15.31 -15.59
N LEU A 98 -24.02 15.23 -15.93
CA LEU A 98 -23.59 14.90 -17.29
C LEU A 98 -23.55 13.37 -17.44
N GLY A 99 -24.55 12.72 -18.02
CA GLY A 99 -24.55 11.25 -18.23
C GLY A 99 -23.38 10.76 -19.10
N ARG A 100 -22.92 9.49 -18.97
CA ARG A 100 -21.78 8.90 -19.72
C ARG A 100 -22.00 8.92 -21.24
N CYS A 101 -21.09 9.54 -21.99
CA CYS A 101 -21.03 9.30 -23.45
C CYS A 101 -20.70 7.81 -23.66
N GLY A 102 -21.69 7.04 -24.12
CA GLY A 102 -21.55 5.61 -24.43
C GLY A 102 -22.08 4.63 -23.37
N ASP A 103 -22.68 5.10 -22.29
CA ASP A 103 -23.53 4.25 -21.44
C ASP A 103 -24.91 4.16 -22.12
N SER A 104 -25.35 2.96 -22.46
CA SER A 104 -26.58 2.69 -23.21
C SER A 104 -27.88 2.98 -22.44
N THR A 105 -27.86 3.89 -21.46
CA THR A 105 -29.08 4.57 -21.02
C THR A 105 -29.46 5.60 -22.09
N VAL A 106 -30.04 5.04 -23.15
CA VAL A 106 -30.96 5.65 -24.10
C VAL A 106 -31.73 6.79 -23.42
N GLN A 107 -31.43 8.02 -23.80
CA GLN A 107 -32.43 9.07 -23.73
C GLN A 107 -33.45 8.78 -24.82
N VAL A 108 -34.47 7.98 -24.50
CA VAL A 108 -35.74 8.10 -25.18
C VAL A 108 -36.24 9.47 -24.75
N GLY A 109 -36.25 10.41 -25.70
CA GLY A 109 -37.03 11.62 -25.54
C GLY A 109 -38.44 11.20 -25.17
N GLU A 110 -38.92 11.69 -24.03
CA GLU A 110 -40.34 11.71 -23.71
C GLU A 110 -40.96 12.72 -24.68
N GLU A 111 -41.57 12.21 -25.76
CA GLU A 111 -42.67 12.91 -26.44
C GLU A 111 -43.97 12.67 -25.67
#